data_AF-A0AAV4QI39-F1
#
_entry.id   AF-A0AAV4QI39-F1
#
_cell.length_a   1.000
_cell.length_b   1.000
_cell.length_c   1.000
_cell.angle_alpha   90.00
_cell.angle_beta   90.00
_cell.angle_gamma   90.00
#
_symmetry.space_group_name_H-M   'P 1'
#
loop_
_entity.id
_entity.type
_entity.pdbx_description
1 polymer ?
#
loop_
_entity_poly.entity_id
_entity_poly.type
_entity_poly.pdbx_seq_one_letter_code
_entity_poly.pdbx_strand_id
1 'polypeptide(L)'
;MALSVKCAVDLIRRDISSACIKRYAIQNSLKYSSWKTCLSEPLPSFPQPIYTSSKNFNHETKVNTLSNGLRVASQNKFGQSCTVGVAIDSGSRYEVAYPGGISHFLEKLAFNSTIEFADKNAILQELEKHGGICDCQKKQRYSYICSFCKL
;
A
#
# COMPACT_ATOMS: atom_id res chain seq x y z
N MET A 1 -8.60 -13.70 -3.45
CA MET A 1 -7.79 -12.56 -3.95
C MET A 1 -8.55 -11.24 -3.96
N ALA A 2 -9.82 -11.19 -4.38
CA ALA A 2 -10.62 -9.95 -4.32
C ALA A 2 -10.64 -9.26 -2.95
N LEU A 3 -10.64 -10.03 -1.85
CA LEU A 3 -10.55 -9.48 -0.49
C LEU A 3 -9.23 -8.73 -0.21
N SER A 4 -8.12 -9.11 -0.85
CA SER A 4 -6.80 -8.50 -0.62
C SER A 4 -6.72 -7.11 -1.26
N VAL A 5 -7.24 -6.96 -2.48
CA VAL A 5 -7.27 -5.67 -3.18
C VAL A 5 -8.23 -4.72 -2.49
N LYS A 6 -9.44 -5.19 -2.14
CA LYS A 6 -10.42 -4.40 -1.41
C LYS A 6 -9.89 -3.94 -0.05
N CYS A 7 -9.34 -4.85 0.74
CA CYS A 7 -8.77 -4.52 2.06
C CYS A 7 -7.62 -3.51 1.93
N ALA A 8 -6.77 -3.64 0.91
CA ALA A 8 -5.69 -2.69 0.67
C ALA A 8 -6.19 -1.31 0.24
N VAL A 9 -7.15 -1.23 -0.68
CA VAL A 9 -7.77 0.05 -1.09
C VAL A 9 -8.51 0.69 0.09
N ASP A 10 -9.24 -0.09 0.88
CA ASP A 10 -9.95 0.38 2.07
C ASP A 10 -8.99 0.83 3.19
N LEU A 11 -7.86 0.14 3.36
CA LEU A 11 -6.80 0.57 4.27
C LEU A 11 -6.13 1.86 3.79
N ILE A 12 -5.87 2.02 2.49
CA ILE A 12 -5.38 3.29 1.92
C ILE A 12 -6.39 4.41 2.19
N ARG A 13 -7.70 4.16 1.99
CA ARG A 13 -8.77 5.12 2.28
C ARG A 13 -8.84 5.46 3.78
N ARG A 14 -8.61 4.50 4.68
CA ARG A 14 -8.62 4.68 6.15
C ARG A 14 -7.35 5.32 6.72
N ASP A 15 -6.18 5.03 6.16
CA ASP A 15 -4.94 5.69 6.55
C ASP A 15 -4.95 7.16 6.12
N ILE A 16 -5.63 7.50 5.01
CA ILE A 16 -5.88 8.90 4.63
C ILE A 16 -6.78 9.63 5.66
N SER A 17 -7.73 8.93 6.30
CA SER A 17 -8.62 9.55 7.29
C SER A 17 -8.03 9.61 8.70
N SER A 18 -7.14 8.69 9.07
CA SER A 18 -6.51 8.63 10.41
C SER A 18 -5.12 9.28 10.46
N ALA A 19 -4.29 9.14 9.44
CA ALA A 19 -3.02 9.82 9.31
C ALA A 19 -3.23 11.16 8.61
N CYS A 20 -3.78 12.13 9.36
CA CYS A 20 -3.45 13.55 9.26
C CYS A 20 -3.10 14.05 7.84
N ILE A 21 -3.89 13.71 6.83
CA ILE A 21 -3.96 14.52 5.63
C ILE A 21 -4.88 15.68 6.03
N LYS A 22 -4.33 16.58 6.87
CA LYS A 22 -4.51 18.00 6.58
C LYS A 22 -3.96 18.17 5.18
N ARG A 23 -4.79 17.88 4.18
CA ARG A 23 -4.78 18.57 2.91
C ARG A 23 -4.86 20.02 3.35
N TYR A 24 -3.71 20.64 3.52
CA TYR A 24 -3.59 22.06 3.30
C TYR A 24 -3.95 22.20 1.83
N ALA A 25 -5.26 22.24 1.57
CA ALA A 25 -5.80 22.76 0.35
C ALA A 25 -5.35 24.22 0.42
N ILE A 26 -4.19 24.50 -0.17
CA ILE A 26 -3.83 25.86 -0.54
C ILE A 26 -4.78 26.20 -1.69
N GLN A 27 -6.05 26.46 -1.35
CA GLN A 27 -6.90 27.34 -2.13
C GLN A 27 -6.37 28.75 -1.88
N ASN A 28 -5.20 29.04 -2.42
CA ASN A 28 -4.82 30.41 -2.68
C ASN A 28 -4.36 30.46 -4.12
N SER A 29 -5.21 31.07 -4.93
CA SER A 29 -4.95 31.50 -6.29
C SER A 29 -3.76 32.45 -6.31
N LEU A 30 -2.55 31.92 -6.25
CA LEU A 30 -1.35 32.71 -6.44
C LEU A 30 -1.13 32.84 -7.95
N LYS A 31 -1.48 34.02 -8.47
CA LYS A 31 -0.92 34.57 -9.70
C LYS A 31 0.58 34.77 -9.48
N TYR A 32 1.36 33.68 -9.49
CA TYR A 32 2.81 33.74 -9.38
C TYR A 32 3.38 33.68 -10.79
N SER A 33 4.10 34.72 -11.19
CA SER A 33 4.78 34.77 -12.47
C SER A 33 5.72 33.57 -12.59
N SER A 34 5.59 32.88 -13.72
CA SER A 34 6.12 31.55 -14.02
C SER A 34 7.66 31.46 -14.10
N TRP A 35 8.44 32.37 -13.49
CA TRP A 35 9.87 32.46 -13.79
C TRP A 35 10.76 32.72 -12.57
N LYS A 36 11.61 31.72 -12.31
CA LYS A 36 12.93 31.75 -11.64
C LYS A 36 12.97 32.09 -10.14
N THR A 37 12.81 31.08 -9.31
CA THR A 37 13.66 30.91 -8.12
C THR A 37 14.57 29.72 -8.39
N CYS A 38 15.90 29.92 -8.32
CA CYS A 38 16.86 28.82 -8.40
C CYS A 38 16.61 27.86 -7.25
N LEU A 39 16.80 26.55 -7.46
CA LEU A 39 16.63 25.52 -6.41
C LEU A 39 17.59 25.70 -5.22
N SER A 40 18.53 26.63 -5.31
CA SER A 40 19.46 27.04 -4.25
C SER A 40 18.81 27.88 -3.15
N GLU A 41 17.69 28.56 -3.41
CA GLU A 41 17.00 29.39 -2.42
C GLU A 41 15.66 28.74 -2.03
N PRO A 42 15.33 28.69 -0.72
CA PRO A 42 14.06 28.16 -0.26
C PRO A 42 12.91 29.06 -0.76
N LEU A 43 11.81 28.43 -1.17
CA LEU A 43 10.63 29.15 -1.68
C LEU A 43 10.06 30.09 -0.60
N PRO A 44 9.86 31.39 -0.91
CA PRO A 44 9.56 32.42 0.09
C PRO A 44 8.21 32.27 0.81
N SER A 45 7.32 31.40 0.35
CA SER A 45 5.98 31.19 0.92
C SER A 45 5.72 29.76 1.42
N PHE A 46 6.74 28.91 1.50
CA PHE A 46 6.58 27.53 1.96
C PHE A 46 6.79 27.40 3.49
N PRO A 47 5.93 26.66 4.21
CA PRO A 47 6.18 26.37 5.62
C PRO A 47 7.49 25.58 5.76
N GLN A 48 8.28 25.89 6.79
CA GLN A 48 9.52 25.15 7.03
C GLN A 48 9.20 23.69 7.37
N PRO A 49 9.91 22.71 6.77
CA PRO A 49 9.70 21.31 7.06
C PRO A 49 10.07 21.02 8.51
N ILE A 50 9.10 20.51 9.27
CA ILE A 50 9.34 20.03 10.63
C ILE A 50 9.90 18.61 10.50
N TYR A 51 11.22 18.47 10.62
CA TYR A 51 11.85 17.17 10.66
C TYR A 51 11.61 16.51 12.01
N THR A 52 11.09 15.29 11.99
CA THR A 52 10.98 14.49 13.20
C THR A 52 12.36 13.95 13.56
N SER A 53 12.78 14.11 14.81
CA SER A 53 14.00 13.50 15.32
C SER A 53 13.85 11.97 15.41
N SER A 54 14.95 11.26 15.18
CA SER A 54 15.04 9.80 15.35
C SER A 54 14.80 9.43 16.82
N LYS A 55 13.54 9.27 17.20
CA LYS A 55 13.21 8.60 18.47
C LYS A 55 13.46 7.11 18.24
N ASN A 56 14.21 6.47 19.13
CA ASN A 56 14.37 5.02 19.17
C ASN A 56 13.02 4.39 19.51
N PHE A 57 12.15 4.25 18.51
CA PHE A 57 10.95 3.48 18.66
C PHE A 57 11.36 2.01 18.73
N ASN A 58 11.04 1.34 19.83
CA ASN A 58 11.15 -0.11 19.89
C ASN A 58 10.28 -0.67 18.76
N HIS A 59 10.93 -1.26 17.74
CA HIS A 59 10.27 -1.88 16.59
C HIS A 59 9.69 -3.24 16.97
N GLU A 60 8.92 -3.28 18.05
CA GLU A 60 8.26 -4.49 18.51
C GLU A 60 7.12 -4.83 17.55
N THR A 61 7.17 -6.05 17.02
CA THR A 61 6.12 -6.57 16.15
C THR A 61 4.96 -7.06 17.02
N LYS A 62 3.81 -6.40 16.91
CA LYS A 62 2.59 -6.81 17.60
C LYS A 62 1.84 -7.79 16.73
N VAL A 63 1.61 -8.99 17.24
CA VAL A 63 0.84 -10.04 16.54
C VAL A 63 -0.46 -10.27 17.28
N ASN A 64 -1.57 -9.92 16.64
CA ASN A 64 -2.91 -10.12 17.18
C ASN A 64 -3.62 -11.22 16.37
N THR A 65 -4.33 -12.11 17.05
CA THR A 65 -5.18 -13.12 16.41
C THR A 65 -6.63 -12.68 16.57
N LEU A 66 -7.31 -12.51 15.45
CA LEU A 66 -8.74 -12.17 15.41
C LEU A 66 -9.59 -13.40 15.75
N SER A 67 -10.85 -13.19 16.15
CA SER A 67 -11.78 -14.27 16.50
C SER A 67 -12.08 -15.23 15.35
N ASN A 68 -11.86 -14.80 14.10
CA ASN A 68 -11.98 -15.62 12.89
C ASN A 68 -10.71 -16.44 12.57
N GLY A 69 -9.67 -16.40 13.41
CA GLY A 69 -8.41 -17.13 13.22
C GLY A 69 -7.38 -16.43 12.33
N LEU A 70 -7.66 -15.22 11.81
CA LEU A 70 -6.67 -14.44 11.07
C LEU A 70 -5.64 -13.83 12.01
N ARG A 71 -4.36 -13.92 11.63
CA ARG A 71 -3.25 -13.30 12.35
C ARG A 71 -2.85 -12.00 11.67
N VAL A 72 -2.88 -10.91 12.42
CA VAL A 72 -2.47 -9.58 11.98
C VAL A 72 -1.18 -9.22 12.71
N ALA A 73 -0.09 -9.07 11.96
CA ALA A 73 1.18 -8.58 12.47
C ALA A 73 1.36 -7.12 12.05
N SER A 74 1.56 -6.22 13.00
CA SER A 74 1.86 -4.81 12.75
C SER A 74 3.17 -4.41 13.42
N GLN A 75 4.00 -3.67 12.70
CA GLN A 75 5.24 -3.12 13.21
C GLN A 75 5.30 -1.64 12.85
N ASN A 76 5.41 -0.78 13.86
CA ASN A 76 5.54 0.65 13.61
C ASN A 76 6.98 0.95 13.17
N LYS A 77 7.12 1.47 11.97
CA LYS A 77 8.39 1.91 11.38
C LYS A 77 8.34 3.42 11.25
N PHE A 78 9.47 4.05 11.53
CA PHE A 78 9.62 5.48 11.30
C PHE A 78 9.80 5.74 9.82
N GLY A 79 8.89 6.51 9.23
CA GLY A 79 8.89 6.82 7.80
C GLY A 79 7.52 7.29 7.33
N GLN A 80 7.48 7.90 6.14
CA GLN A 80 6.23 8.26 5.47
C GLN A 80 5.66 7.13 4.61
N SER A 81 6.43 6.06 4.43
CA SER A 81 6.01 4.87 3.69
C SER A 81 5.53 3.78 4.64
N CYS A 82 4.47 3.10 4.23
CA CYS A 82 3.98 1.89 4.87
C CYS A 82 3.90 0.77 3.84
N THR A 83 4.08 -0.47 4.30
CA THR A 83 3.83 -1.65 3.47
C THR A 83 2.80 -2.52 4.14
N VAL A 84 1.70 -2.78 3.42
CA VAL A 84 0.68 -3.73 3.86
C VAL A 84 0.77 -4.96 2.99
N GLY A 85 0.75 -6.13 3.62
CA GLY A 85 0.62 -7.34 2.84
C GLY A 85 -0.10 -8.49 3.50
N VAL A 86 -0.60 -9.37 2.64
CA VAL A 86 -1.33 -10.57 3.03
C VAL A 86 -0.47 -11.77 2.66
N ALA A 87 -0.19 -12.60 3.65
CA ALA A 87 0.48 -13.88 3.47
C ALA A 87 -0.52 -15.02 3.64
N ILE A 88 -0.64 -15.88 2.63
CA ILE A 88 -1.52 -17.05 2.67
C ILE A 88 -0.66 -18.32 2.64
N ASP A 89 -0.89 -19.20 3.62
CA ASP A 89 -0.32 -20.55 3.65
C ASP A 89 -1.07 -21.46 2.67
N SER A 90 -0.83 -21.19 1.39
CA SER A 90 -1.23 -22.00 0.24
C SER A 90 0.01 -22.17 -0.64
N GLY A 91 0.01 -23.06 -1.61
CA GLY A 91 1.26 -23.52 -2.23
C GLY A 91 1.00 -24.40 -3.42
N SER A 92 1.91 -24.40 -4.40
CA SER A 92 1.93 -25.48 -5.40
C SER A 92 2.15 -26.87 -4.78
N ARG A 93 2.66 -26.92 -3.53
CA ARG A 93 2.74 -28.15 -2.73
C ARG A 93 1.36 -28.72 -2.36
N TYR A 94 0.37 -27.85 -2.23
CA TYR A 94 -1.01 -28.23 -1.90
C TYR A 94 -1.88 -28.38 -3.17
N GLU A 95 -1.29 -28.25 -4.36
CA GLU A 95 -1.98 -28.55 -5.62
C GLU A 95 -2.07 -30.07 -5.81
N VAL A 96 -3.19 -30.52 -6.39
CA VAL A 96 -3.35 -31.90 -6.85
C VAL A 96 -2.49 -32.15 -8.09
N ALA A 97 -2.07 -33.40 -8.30
CA ALA A 97 -1.19 -33.78 -9.41
C ALA A 97 -1.74 -33.37 -10.80
N TYR A 98 -3.07 -33.30 -10.93
CA TYR A 98 -3.74 -32.75 -12.11
C TYR A 98 -5.04 -32.08 -11.69
N PRO A 99 -5.34 -30.84 -12.15
CA PRO A 99 -4.52 -29.96 -12.98
C PRO A 99 -3.47 -29.18 -12.16
N GLY A 100 -2.22 -29.17 -12.62
CA GLY A 100 -1.13 -28.42 -12.00
C GLY A 100 -1.00 -26.99 -12.53
N GLY A 101 -0.36 -26.11 -11.76
CA GLY A 101 -0.03 -24.74 -12.19
C GLY A 101 -1.05 -23.67 -11.78
N ILE A 102 -2.10 -24.06 -11.05
CA ILE A 102 -3.18 -23.15 -10.62
C ILE A 102 -2.62 -21.97 -9.82
N SER A 103 -1.67 -22.18 -8.91
CA SER A 103 -1.16 -21.08 -8.09
C SER A 103 -0.36 -20.07 -8.91
N HIS A 104 0.33 -20.50 -9.97
CA HIS A 104 1.05 -19.57 -10.86
C HIS A 104 0.06 -18.76 -11.70
N PHE A 105 -1.03 -19.41 -12.12
CA PHE A 105 -2.11 -18.73 -12.82
C PHE A 105 -2.82 -17.70 -11.91
N LEU A 106 -3.12 -18.08 -10.66
CA LEU A 106 -3.75 -17.20 -9.66
C LEU A 106 -2.88 -15.97 -9.35
N GLU A 107 -1.56 -16.12 -9.27
CA GLU A 107 -0.62 -15.01 -9.10
C GLU A 107 -0.78 -13.96 -10.22
N LYS A 108 -0.88 -14.39 -11.48
CA LYS A 108 -1.10 -13.47 -12.62
C LYS A 108 -2.48 -12.84 -12.61
N LEU A 109 -3.47 -13.50 -12.01
CA LEU A 109 -4.84 -13.00 -11.89
C LEU A 109 -5.09 -12.12 -10.67
N ALA A 110 -4.13 -12.01 -9.75
CA ALA A 110 -4.34 -11.38 -8.45
C ALA A 110 -4.85 -9.93 -8.52
N PHE A 111 -4.46 -9.20 -9.58
CA PHE A 111 -4.82 -7.80 -9.80
C PHE A 111 -5.59 -7.56 -11.10
N ASN A 112 -6.36 -8.54 -11.59
CA ASN A 112 -7.08 -8.39 -12.85
C ASN A 112 -8.45 -7.71 -12.65
N SER A 113 -9.51 -8.45 -12.35
CA SER A 113 -10.83 -7.90 -12.06
C SER A 113 -11.35 -8.42 -10.73
N THR A 114 -12.18 -7.63 -10.08
CA THR A 114 -12.87 -7.96 -8.84
C THR A 114 -14.34 -7.58 -8.96
N ILE A 115 -15.15 -7.94 -7.96
CA ILE A 115 -16.59 -7.61 -7.94
C ILE A 115 -16.80 -6.08 -7.95
N GLU A 116 -15.89 -5.33 -7.34
CA GLU A 116 -15.96 -3.86 -7.26
C GLU A 116 -15.22 -3.15 -8.40
N PHE A 117 -14.21 -3.80 -8.95
CA PHE A 117 -13.41 -3.27 -10.06
C PHE A 117 -13.54 -4.17 -11.29
N ALA A 118 -14.32 -3.74 -12.27
CA ALA A 118 -14.58 -4.51 -13.49
C ALA A 118 -13.30 -4.79 -14.30
N ASP A 119 -12.37 -3.83 -14.33
CA ASP A 119 -11.15 -3.89 -15.14
C ASP A 119 -9.88 -3.72 -14.31
N LYS A 120 -8.79 -4.31 -14.80
CA LYS A 120 -7.43 -4.14 -14.25
C LYS A 120 -6.99 -2.68 -14.22
N ASN A 121 -7.35 -1.93 -15.25
CA ASN A 121 -6.99 -0.52 -15.37
C ASN A 121 -7.64 0.32 -14.26
N ALA A 122 -8.85 -0.03 -13.82
CA ALA A 122 -9.53 0.67 -12.73
C ALA A 122 -8.78 0.51 -11.41
N ILE A 123 -8.29 -0.71 -11.12
CA ILE A 123 -7.50 -1.00 -9.91
C ILE A 123 -6.18 -0.22 -9.95
N LEU A 124 -5.45 -0.28 -11.07
CA LEU A 124 -4.17 0.42 -11.22
C LEU A 124 -4.34 1.93 -11.10
N GLN A 125 -5.38 2.51 -11.71
CA GLN A 125 -5.65 3.94 -11.63
C GLN A 125 -5.97 4.38 -10.20
N GLU A 126 -6.70 3.58 -9.40
CA GLU A 126 -6.92 3.89 -7.99
C GLU A 126 -5.63 3.82 -7.17
N LEU A 127 -4.77 2.83 -7.43
CA LEU A 127 -3.49 2.70 -6.74
C LEU A 127 -2.54 3.85 -7.08
N GLU A 128 -2.43 4.21 -8.36
CA GLU A 128 -1.60 5.32 -8.84
C GLU A 128 -2.05 6.67 -8.28
N LYS A 129 -3.36 6.92 -8.18
CA LYS A 129 -3.91 8.14 -7.52
C LYS A 129 -3.41 8.31 -6.09
N HIS A 130 -3.05 7.22 -5.43
CA HIS A 130 -2.57 7.21 -4.05
C HIS A 130 -1.04 7.02 -3.93
N GLY A 131 -0.31 6.93 -5.04
CA GLY A 131 1.13 6.68 -5.06
C GLY A 131 1.49 5.26 -4.59
N GLY A 132 0.53 4.33 -4.67
CA GLY A 132 0.68 2.95 -4.22
C GLY A 132 1.20 2.05 -5.34
N ILE A 133 2.15 1.18 -5.02
CA ILE A 133 2.59 0.10 -5.91
C ILE A 133 2.12 -1.23 -5.32
N CYS A 134 1.56 -2.11 -6.15
CA CYS A 134 1.13 -3.44 -5.77
C CYS A 134 1.97 -4.52 -6.47
N ASP A 135 2.39 -5.54 -5.72
CA ASP A 135 3.07 -6.71 -6.27
C ASP A 135 2.53 -8.01 -5.64
N CYS A 136 2.56 -9.10 -6.40
CA CYS A 136 2.14 -10.42 -5.99
C CYS A 136 3.20 -11.44 -6.36
N GLN A 137 3.65 -12.21 -5.38
CA GLN A 137 4.69 -13.21 -5.55
C GLN A 137 4.23 -14.58 -5.05
N LYS A 138 4.45 -15.62 -5.84
CA LYS A 138 4.26 -17.03 -5.45
C LYS A 138 5.55 -17.66 -4.94
N LYS A 139 5.46 -18.39 -3.83
CA LYS A 139 6.48 -19.36 -3.41
C LYS A 139 5.89 -20.77 -3.27
N GLN A 140 6.75 -21.79 -3.28
CA GLN A 140 6.33 -23.19 -3.15
C GLN A 140 5.62 -23.51 -1.82
N ARG A 141 5.96 -22.80 -0.74
CA ARG A 141 5.46 -23.05 0.63
C ARG A 141 4.51 -21.97 1.16
N TYR A 142 4.53 -20.78 0.57
CA TYR A 142 3.65 -19.65 0.90
C TYR A 142 3.28 -18.95 -0.42
N SER A 143 2.05 -19.10 -0.90
CA SER A 143 1.73 -18.86 -2.31
C SER A 143 1.39 -17.42 -2.63
N TYR A 144 1.05 -16.57 -1.67
CA TYR A 144 0.60 -15.22 -2.00
C TYR A 144 1.13 -14.24 -0.96
N ILE A 145 2.07 -13.41 -1.38
CA ILE A 145 2.43 -12.17 -0.70
C ILE A 145 1.97 -11.06 -1.63
N CYS A 146 0.86 -10.43 -1.27
CA CYS A 146 0.43 -9.19 -1.91
C CYS A 146 1.01 -8.05 -1.10
N SER A 147 1.94 -7.26 -1.63
CA SER A 147 2.55 -6.13 -0.93
C SER A 147 2.10 -4.82 -1.58
N PHE A 148 1.58 -3.91 -0.77
CA PHE A 148 1.27 -2.54 -1.17
C PHE A 148 2.23 -1.60 -0.48
N CYS A 149 3.05 -0.87 -1.26
CA CYS A 149 3.92 0.15 -0.73
C CYS A 149 3.35 1.53 -1.10
N LYS A 150 3.13 2.38 -0.09
CA LYS A 150 2.87 3.80 -0.33
C LYS A 150 4.20 4.54 -0.35
N LEU A 151 4.50 5.20 -1.47
CA LEU A 151 5.65 6.10 -1.63
C LEU A 151 5.37 7.47 -1.01
#